data_AF-A0A8J3NJ14-F1
#
_entry.id   AF-A0A8J3NJ14-F1
#
_cell.length_a   1.000
_cell.length_b   1.000
_cell.length_c   1.000
_cell.angle_alpha   90.00
_cell.angle_beta   90.00
_cell.angle_gamma   90.00
#
_symmetry.space_group_name_H-M   'P 1'
#
loop_
_entity.id
_entity.type
_entity.pdbx_description
1 polymer ?
#
loop_
_entity_poly.entity_id
_entity_poly.type
_entity_poly.pdbx_seq_one_letter_code
_entity_poly.pdbx_strand_id
1 'polypeptide(L)'
;MVDEIDGVCLPAAVRALRAAGFDPVLRPAPRRSHTAPPPAGAWIPMPGEDAYAVVTVTALAAGATPGTWEQATSSDGASRLPGYRVAFHECPYRTRGHGYASPVADLHTPSAEEVAGQVREWSRWQSTWSVVPTTTPWARRERWMNRLVQSKLTSADIPVAVDLDPLMVALLDRDQEAALRADLDALFTPGIAWRFPRDRTGARLATKTQVLLRECAPPTHPLGKGLWLVADGPAPRAEAALTIRLAQVRGLARPYRWDTHPEFWRTGPGTLDRLWGLGGETTAELAAQVTAMLEAGDAVTALDACGVTLDPRSRRLLSGLPDNFELRRWTDRWVANACEVLSGAAPWTWREAVTPKRRPQRLASLGGFNPSRRPGLFLAHRKGTAHLSFDQSASPLVLARARWQRDHDYDLVRHGKLTVAQIPMPQP
;
A
#
# COMPACT_ATOMS: atom_id res chain seq x y z
N MET A 1 -50.74 6.33 10.79
CA MET A 1 -50.17 5.02 11.15
C MET A 1 -48.64 5.08 11.29
N VAL A 2 -47.87 5.56 10.31
CA VAL A 2 -46.40 5.69 10.46
C VAL A 2 -46.02 6.68 11.57
N ASP A 3 -46.62 7.87 11.62
CA ASP A 3 -46.34 8.87 12.67
C ASP A 3 -46.72 8.38 14.10
N GLU A 4 -47.71 7.50 14.19
CA GLU A 4 -48.21 6.93 15.45
C GLU A 4 -47.31 5.79 15.95
N ILE A 5 -46.69 5.05 15.01
CA ILE A 5 -45.68 4.01 15.28
C ILE A 5 -44.35 4.64 15.71
N ASP A 6 -43.93 5.74 15.06
CA ASP A 6 -42.69 6.46 15.38
C ASP A 6 -42.70 7.04 16.81
N GLY A 7 -43.86 7.55 17.26
CA GLY A 7 -44.05 8.14 18.59
C GLY A 7 -43.92 7.16 19.75
N VAL A 8 -44.14 5.86 19.53
CA VAL A 8 -44.14 4.83 20.59
C VAL A 8 -42.86 3.98 20.58
N CYS A 9 -42.35 3.62 19.40
CA CYS A 9 -41.25 2.67 19.28
C CYS A 9 -39.87 3.32 19.46
N LEU A 10 -39.60 4.50 18.89
CA LEU A 10 -38.27 5.13 19.00
C LEU A 10 -37.84 5.41 20.46
N PRO A 11 -38.71 5.88 21.36
CA PRO A 11 -38.37 6.04 22.77
C PRO A 11 -37.91 4.75 23.46
N ALA A 12 -38.43 3.58 23.06
CA ALA A 12 -38.02 2.29 23.62
C ALA A 12 -36.57 1.95 23.24
N ALA A 13 -36.21 2.12 21.96
CA ALA A 13 -34.81 1.98 21.53
C ALA A 13 -33.88 2.99 22.22
N VAL A 14 -34.29 4.25 22.37
CA VAL A 14 -33.51 5.27 23.09
C VAL A 14 -33.27 4.87 24.55
N ARG A 15 -34.28 4.35 25.25
CA ARG A 15 -34.12 3.84 26.63
C ARG A 15 -33.15 2.67 26.69
N ALA A 16 -33.27 1.71 25.76
CA ALA A 16 -32.35 0.57 25.70
C ALA A 16 -30.90 1.01 25.42
N LEU A 17 -30.68 1.96 24.52
CA LEU A 17 -29.37 2.53 24.23
C LEU A 17 -28.76 3.26 25.43
N ARG A 18 -29.57 4.07 26.14
CA ARG A 18 -29.13 4.74 27.38
C ARG A 18 -28.79 3.75 28.49
N ALA A 19 -29.61 2.71 28.68
CA ALA A 19 -29.31 1.63 29.61
C ALA A 19 -28.02 0.88 29.26
N ALA A 20 -27.66 0.83 27.96
CA ALA A 20 -26.40 0.28 27.48
C ALA A 20 -25.21 1.27 27.54
N GLY A 21 -25.40 2.49 28.05
CA GLY A 21 -24.34 3.49 28.24
C GLY A 21 -24.11 4.43 27.04
N PHE A 22 -25.02 4.45 26.05
CA PHE A 22 -24.94 5.38 24.92
C PHE A 22 -25.78 6.64 25.16
N ASP A 23 -25.35 7.77 24.60
CA ASP A 23 -26.11 9.02 24.61
C ASP A 23 -26.61 9.38 23.18
N PRO A 24 -27.76 8.83 22.75
CA PRO A 24 -28.27 9.07 21.41
C PRO A 24 -28.80 10.49 21.23
N VAL A 25 -28.39 11.15 20.14
CA VAL A 25 -28.93 12.46 19.72
C VAL A 25 -30.08 12.26 18.76
N LEU A 26 -31.27 12.78 19.10
CA LEU A 26 -32.43 12.73 18.22
C LEU A 26 -32.35 13.83 17.16
N ARG A 27 -32.34 13.44 15.89
CA ARG A 27 -32.39 14.36 14.74
C ARG A 27 -32.87 13.62 13.49
N PRO A 28 -33.25 14.30 12.41
CA PRO A 28 -33.69 13.62 11.20
C PRO A 28 -32.63 12.65 10.65
N ALA A 29 -33.06 11.46 10.25
CA ALA A 29 -32.20 10.42 9.68
C ALA A 29 -31.73 10.79 8.26
N PRO A 30 -30.67 10.15 7.73
CA PRO A 30 -30.23 10.38 6.36
C PRO A 30 -31.36 10.10 5.36
N ARG A 31 -31.63 11.05 4.46
CA ARG A 31 -32.66 10.91 3.42
C ARG A 31 -32.25 9.81 2.44
N ARG A 32 -33.12 8.82 2.23
CA ARG A 32 -32.99 7.82 1.15
C ARG A 32 -33.59 8.30 -0.18
N SER A 33 -34.59 9.17 -0.12
CA SER A 33 -35.22 9.78 -1.31
C SER A 33 -35.52 11.26 -1.08
N HIS A 34 -35.65 12.03 -2.16
CA HIS A 34 -36.01 13.45 -2.11
C HIS A 34 -37.51 13.70 -1.86
N THR A 35 -38.33 12.65 -1.92
CA THR A 35 -39.79 12.75 -2.02
C THR A 35 -40.52 12.63 -0.68
N ALA A 36 -39.84 12.24 0.40
CA ALA A 36 -40.43 12.14 1.74
C ALA A 36 -39.58 12.88 2.78
N PRO A 37 -40.20 13.47 3.82
CA PRO A 37 -39.45 14.01 4.95
C PRO A 37 -38.67 12.86 5.63
N PRO A 38 -37.40 13.10 6.04
CA PRO A 38 -36.62 12.10 6.73
C PRO A 38 -37.27 11.74 8.08
N PRO A 39 -37.38 10.44 8.41
CA PRO A 39 -37.92 10.03 9.72
C PRO A 39 -37.00 10.50 10.85
N ALA A 40 -37.54 10.57 12.06
CA ALA A 40 -36.72 10.80 13.25
C ALA A 40 -35.72 9.64 13.42
N GLY A 41 -34.47 9.98 13.73
CA GLY A 41 -33.42 9.00 14.00
C GLY A 41 -32.73 9.28 15.33
N ALA A 42 -32.39 8.21 16.04
CA ALA A 42 -31.45 8.26 17.16
C ALA A 42 -30.03 8.04 16.61
N TRP A 43 -29.18 9.06 16.74
CA TRP A 43 -27.80 9.05 16.25
C TRP A 43 -26.83 8.78 17.38
N ILE A 44 -25.95 7.80 17.17
CA ILE A 44 -24.93 7.39 18.14
C ILE A 44 -23.57 7.51 17.46
N PRO A 45 -22.65 8.35 17.98
CA PRO A 45 -21.28 8.41 17.47
C PRO A 45 -20.58 7.06 17.56
N MET A 46 -19.88 6.67 16.50
CA MET A 46 -19.09 5.44 16.42
C MET A 46 -17.60 5.77 16.29
N PRO A 47 -16.69 4.86 16.69
CA PRO A 47 -15.27 5.03 16.39
C PRO A 47 -15.04 5.14 14.88
N GLY A 48 -14.24 6.11 14.43
CA GLY A 48 -14.00 6.37 13.01
C GLY A 48 -14.12 7.87 12.70
N GLU A 49 -13.64 8.27 11.53
CA GLU A 49 -13.88 9.64 11.06
C GLU A 49 -15.33 9.75 10.58
N ASP A 50 -16.13 10.60 11.24
CA ASP A 50 -17.52 10.85 10.86
C ASP A 50 -18.38 9.57 10.75
N ALA A 51 -18.28 8.70 11.76
CA ALA A 51 -19.02 7.43 11.82
C ALA A 51 -20.17 7.48 12.85
N TYR A 52 -21.33 6.96 12.48
CA TYR A 52 -22.53 6.95 13.31
C TYR A 52 -23.34 5.67 13.12
N ALA A 53 -23.89 5.13 14.20
CA ALA A 53 -25.07 4.28 14.10
C ALA A 53 -26.32 5.17 14.13
N VAL A 54 -27.27 4.89 13.25
CA VAL A 54 -28.56 5.58 13.19
C VAL A 54 -29.65 4.56 13.36
N VAL A 55 -30.47 4.74 14.38
CA VAL A 55 -31.65 3.91 14.64
C VAL A 55 -32.88 4.66 14.19
N THR A 56 -33.64 4.06 13.27
CA THR A 56 -34.93 4.57 12.80
C THR A 56 -36.00 3.51 13.01
N VAL A 57 -37.25 3.94 13.19
CA VAL A 57 -38.40 3.03 13.21
C VAL A 57 -38.80 2.72 11.77
N THR A 58 -39.22 1.48 11.52
CA THR A 58 -39.68 1.03 10.21
C THR A 58 -40.67 -0.12 10.34
N ALA A 59 -41.52 -0.32 9.33
CA ALA A 59 -42.29 -1.55 9.20
C ALA A 59 -41.36 -2.70 8.76
N LEU A 60 -41.42 -3.81 9.48
CA LEU A 60 -40.66 -5.02 9.18
C LEU A 60 -41.57 -6.09 8.61
N ALA A 61 -40.99 -6.93 7.75
CA ALA A 61 -41.55 -8.19 7.29
C ALA A 61 -40.53 -9.31 7.55
N ALA A 62 -41.00 -10.56 7.66
CA ALA A 62 -40.11 -11.71 7.75
C ALA A 62 -39.26 -11.80 6.47
N GLY A 63 -37.95 -11.98 6.64
CA GLY A 63 -37.01 -12.12 5.54
C GLY A 63 -37.05 -13.52 4.91
N ALA A 64 -36.27 -13.71 3.86
CA ALA A 64 -36.22 -14.99 3.13
C ALA A 64 -35.69 -16.18 3.95
N THR A 65 -34.97 -15.90 5.05
CA THR A 65 -34.43 -16.92 5.97
C THR A 65 -35.16 -16.85 7.32
N PRO A 66 -35.53 -17.99 7.94
CA PRO A 66 -36.13 -17.99 9.28
C PRO A 66 -35.29 -17.18 10.29
N GLY A 67 -35.95 -16.28 11.03
CA GLY A 67 -35.30 -15.41 12.02
C GLY A 67 -34.67 -14.13 11.46
N THR A 68 -34.72 -13.90 10.14
CA THR A 68 -34.28 -12.64 9.54
C THR A 68 -35.45 -11.68 9.32
N TRP A 69 -35.17 -10.38 9.36
CA TRP A 69 -36.14 -9.32 9.14
C TRP A 69 -35.66 -8.39 8.03
N GLU A 70 -36.62 -7.90 7.23
CA GLU A 70 -36.36 -6.97 6.15
C GLU A 70 -37.33 -5.79 6.23
N GLN A 71 -36.96 -4.66 5.60
CA GLN A 71 -37.88 -3.54 5.47
C GLN A 71 -39.04 -3.91 4.54
N ALA A 72 -40.28 -3.75 5.00
CA ALA A 72 -41.44 -4.08 4.19
C ALA A 72 -41.62 -3.07 3.02
N THR A 73 -41.70 -3.56 1.77
CA THR A 73 -41.67 -2.74 0.55
C THR A 73 -43.04 -2.54 -0.14
N SER A 74 -43.98 -3.49 -0.08
CA SER A 74 -45.31 -3.40 -0.71
C SER A 74 -46.35 -2.82 0.25
N SER A 75 -47.41 -2.13 -0.20
CA SER A 75 -48.52 -1.72 0.69
C SER A 75 -49.38 -2.90 1.18
N ASP A 76 -49.36 -4.01 0.45
CA ASP A 76 -50.41 -5.02 0.51
C ASP A 76 -49.94 -6.32 1.18
N GLY A 77 -50.63 -6.70 2.26
CA GLY A 77 -50.86 -8.11 2.62
C GLY A 77 -49.92 -8.78 3.63
N ALA A 78 -50.39 -8.85 4.88
CA ALA A 78 -50.07 -9.82 5.95
C ALA A 78 -48.66 -9.81 6.59
N SER A 79 -48.64 -9.67 7.92
CA SER A 79 -47.51 -9.78 8.86
C SER A 79 -46.45 -8.66 8.82
N ARG A 80 -46.92 -7.41 8.81
CA ARG A 80 -46.04 -6.29 9.21
C ARG A 80 -46.10 -6.05 10.70
N LEU A 81 -44.94 -5.82 11.27
CA LEU A 81 -44.83 -5.38 12.66
C LEU A 81 -43.92 -4.15 12.74
N PRO A 82 -44.18 -3.24 13.69
CA PRO A 82 -43.31 -2.10 13.93
C PRO A 82 -41.97 -2.59 14.53
N GLY A 83 -40.87 -2.17 13.94
CA GLY A 83 -39.54 -2.51 14.43
C GLY A 83 -38.53 -1.42 14.13
N TYR A 84 -37.26 -1.80 14.23
CA TYR A 84 -36.13 -0.92 14.13
C TYR A 84 -35.28 -1.29 12.92
N ARG A 85 -34.74 -0.26 12.30
CA ARG A 85 -33.59 -0.35 11.40
C ARG A 85 -32.42 0.32 12.09
N VAL A 86 -31.35 -0.44 12.31
CA VAL A 86 -30.07 0.05 12.82
C VAL A 86 -29.13 0.11 11.64
N ALA A 87 -28.61 1.29 11.33
CA ALA A 87 -27.77 1.51 10.16
C ALA A 87 -26.43 2.11 10.56
N PHE A 88 -25.33 1.51 10.14
CA PHE A 88 -23.99 2.09 10.29
C PHE A 88 -23.72 2.99 9.09
N HIS A 89 -23.44 4.25 9.39
CA HIS A 89 -23.10 5.28 8.43
C HIS A 89 -21.68 5.75 8.70
N GLU A 90 -20.86 5.76 7.66
CA GLU A 90 -19.51 6.28 7.68
C GLU A 90 -19.32 7.12 6.43
N CYS A 91 -18.60 8.23 6.51
CA CYS A 91 -18.26 9.04 5.34
C CYS A 91 -16.81 8.77 4.91
N PRO A 92 -16.52 7.68 4.16
CA PRO A 92 -15.16 7.34 3.78
C PRO A 92 -14.54 8.33 2.77
N TYR A 93 -15.33 9.21 2.16
CA TYR A 93 -14.89 10.11 1.08
C TYR A 93 -15.44 11.54 1.24
N ARG A 94 -14.88 12.32 2.17
CA ARG A 94 -15.20 13.76 2.32
C ARG A 94 -15.10 14.55 1.00
N THR A 95 -14.28 14.12 0.05
CA THR A 95 -13.98 14.85 -1.20
C THR A 95 -15.04 14.76 -2.31
N ARG A 96 -16.08 13.93 -2.19
CA ARG A 96 -17.09 13.77 -3.26
C ARG A 96 -18.47 14.34 -2.96
N GLY A 97 -18.68 14.99 -1.81
CA GLY A 97 -19.98 15.60 -1.47
C GLY A 97 -21.16 14.62 -1.38
N HIS A 98 -20.90 13.31 -1.46
CA HIS A 98 -21.90 12.29 -1.21
C HIS A 98 -22.09 12.20 0.30
N GLY A 99 -23.20 12.76 0.80
CA GLY A 99 -23.60 12.62 2.19
C GLY A 99 -23.83 11.15 2.58
N TYR A 100 -24.24 10.92 3.83
CA TYR A 100 -24.57 9.62 4.44
C TYR A 100 -25.71 8.82 3.75
N ALA A 101 -25.95 9.00 2.45
CA ALA A 101 -27.11 8.51 1.72
C ALA A 101 -27.23 6.98 1.74
N SER A 102 -26.13 6.26 1.85
CA SER A 102 -26.14 4.79 1.93
C SER A 102 -25.43 4.31 3.20
N PRO A 103 -26.05 3.43 4.00
CA PRO A 103 -25.35 2.77 5.09
C PRO A 103 -24.29 1.81 4.54
N VAL A 104 -23.22 1.58 5.31
CA VAL A 104 -22.21 0.56 5.02
C VAL A 104 -22.55 -0.80 5.67
N ALA A 105 -23.50 -0.81 6.60
CA ALA A 105 -24.14 -2.00 7.15
C ALA A 105 -25.50 -1.62 7.74
N ASP A 106 -26.45 -2.54 7.70
CA ASP A 106 -27.71 -2.40 8.42
C ASP A 106 -28.22 -3.72 8.99
N LEU A 107 -29.02 -3.58 10.05
CA LEU A 107 -29.76 -4.63 10.72
C LEU A 107 -31.21 -4.17 10.84
N HIS A 108 -32.14 -5.10 10.62
CA HIS A 108 -33.56 -4.91 10.91
C HIS A 108 -33.94 -5.83 12.06
N THR A 109 -34.65 -5.32 13.06
CA THR A 109 -35.03 -6.09 14.25
C THR A 109 -36.30 -5.55 14.92
N PRO A 110 -37.20 -6.40 15.43
CA PRO A 110 -38.31 -5.98 16.28
C PRO A 110 -37.88 -5.59 17.71
N SER A 111 -36.66 -5.92 18.13
CA SER A 111 -36.21 -5.86 19.53
C SER A 111 -35.34 -4.65 19.82
N ALA A 112 -35.75 -3.83 20.80
CA ALA A 112 -34.94 -2.71 21.28
C ALA A 112 -33.64 -3.18 21.99
N GLU A 113 -33.64 -4.40 22.55
CA GLU A 113 -32.46 -4.99 23.15
C GLU A 113 -31.43 -5.38 22.08
N GLU A 114 -31.88 -5.97 20.97
CA GLU A 114 -31.01 -6.28 19.82
C GLU A 114 -30.44 -5.01 19.20
N VAL A 115 -31.20 -3.89 19.17
CA VAL A 115 -30.67 -2.58 18.77
C VAL A 115 -29.47 -2.19 19.64
N ALA A 116 -29.61 -2.25 20.97
CA ALA A 116 -28.52 -1.91 21.88
C ALA A 116 -27.33 -2.89 21.75
N GLY A 117 -27.60 -4.18 21.55
CA GLY A 117 -26.59 -5.19 21.26
C GLY A 117 -25.79 -4.89 19.99
N GLN A 118 -26.46 -4.58 18.88
CA GLN A 118 -25.82 -4.27 17.60
C GLN A 118 -25.00 -2.98 17.68
N VAL A 119 -25.53 -1.93 18.33
CA VAL A 119 -24.80 -0.67 18.54
C VAL A 119 -23.57 -0.90 19.42
N ARG A 120 -23.64 -1.78 20.42
CA ARG A 120 -22.48 -2.16 21.24
C ARG A 120 -21.43 -2.91 20.44
N GLU A 121 -21.82 -3.87 19.62
CA GLU A 121 -20.90 -4.58 18.73
C GLU A 121 -20.19 -3.58 17.80
N TRP A 122 -20.96 -2.72 17.14
CA TRP A 122 -20.40 -1.70 16.26
C TRP A 122 -19.54 -0.70 17.03
N SER A 123 -19.87 -0.28 18.24
CA SER A 123 -19.01 0.62 19.02
C SER A 123 -17.60 0.06 19.31
N ARG A 124 -17.40 -1.26 19.15
CA ARG A 124 -16.11 -1.95 19.35
C ARG A 124 -15.45 -2.40 18.04
N TRP A 125 -16.02 -2.02 16.89
CA TRP A 125 -15.61 -2.56 15.60
C TRP A 125 -14.11 -2.37 15.31
N GLN A 126 -13.53 -1.21 15.69
CA GLN A 126 -12.10 -0.97 15.45
C GLN A 126 -11.21 -1.94 16.22
N SER A 127 -11.52 -2.18 17.50
CA SER A 127 -10.77 -3.16 18.31
C SER A 127 -10.98 -4.59 17.83
N THR A 128 -12.20 -4.94 17.43
CA THR A 128 -12.52 -6.29 16.92
C THR A 128 -11.73 -6.63 15.66
N TRP A 129 -11.49 -5.63 14.79
CA TRP A 129 -10.81 -5.81 13.51
C TRP A 129 -9.38 -5.27 13.50
N SER A 130 -8.87 -4.82 14.65
CA SER A 130 -7.47 -4.41 14.78
C SER A 130 -6.55 -5.62 14.75
N VAL A 131 -5.36 -5.43 14.18
CA VAL A 131 -4.34 -6.47 14.05
C VAL A 131 -3.04 -5.93 14.59
N VAL A 132 -2.30 -6.72 15.37
CA VAL A 132 -0.98 -6.31 15.83
C VAL A 132 -0.04 -6.29 14.61
N PRO A 133 0.55 -5.13 14.26
CA PRO A 133 1.53 -5.06 13.18
C PRO A 133 2.68 -6.01 13.48
N THR A 134 2.92 -6.96 12.58
CA THR A 134 4.01 -7.92 12.70
C THR A 134 4.74 -8.06 11.37
N THR A 135 6.04 -8.28 11.46
CA THR A 135 6.91 -8.49 10.30
C THR A 135 7.21 -9.97 10.12
N THR A 136 7.96 -10.29 9.06
CA THR A 136 8.45 -11.66 8.85
C THR A 136 9.29 -12.11 10.06
N PRO A 137 8.97 -13.26 10.69
CA PRO A 137 9.73 -13.76 11.83
C PRO A 137 11.22 -13.89 11.52
N TRP A 138 12.07 -13.57 12.50
CA TRP A 138 13.53 -13.57 12.33
C TRP A 138 14.06 -14.87 11.70
N ALA A 139 13.65 -16.03 12.20
CA ALA A 139 14.08 -17.33 11.67
C ALA A 139 13.74 -17.55 10.18
N ARG A 140 12.69 -16.92 9.67
CA ARG A 140 12.36 -16.94 8.24
C ARG A 140 13.22 -15.94 7.46
N ARG A 141 13.44 -14.75 8.02
CA ARG A 141 14.33 -13.72 7.44
C ARG A 141 15.76 -14.22 7.32
N GLU A 142 16.30 -14.82 8.39
CA GLU A 142 17.64 -15.38 8.42
C GLU A 142 17.82 -16.49 7.38
N ARG A 143 16.87 -17.42 7.27
CA ARG A 143 16.91 -18.44 6.19
C ARG A 143 16.91 -17.81 4.80
N TRP A 144 16.14 -16.75 4.60
CA TRP A 144 16.15 -16.01 3.33
C TRP A 144 17.50 -15.31 3.09
N MET A 145 18.08 -14.64 4.09
CA MET A 145 19.39 -13.99 3.98
C MET A 145 20.51 -14.99 3.70
N ASN A 146 20.49 -16.16 4.34
CA ASN A 146 21.45 -17.23 4.08
C ASN A 146 21.35 -17.75 2.64
N ARG A 147 20.15 -17.84 2.06
CA ARG A 147 20.00 -18.18 0.63
C ARG A 147 20.45 -17.05 -0.29
N LEU A 148 20.15 -15.82 0.08
CA LEU A 148 20.54 -14.64 -0.69
C LEU A 148 22.05 -14.49 -0.75
N VAL A 149 22.76 -14.66 0.36
CA VAL A 149 24.22 -14.54 0.38
C VAL A 149 24.89 -15.59 -0.50
N GLN A 150 24.42 -16.84 -0.46
CA GLN A 150 24.93 -17.90 -1.34
C GLN A 150 24.69 -17.55 -2.81
N SER A 151 23.47 -17.08 -3.16
CA SER A 151 23.16 -16.63 -4.52
C SER A 151 23.98 -15.41 -4.97
N LYS A 152 24.40 -14.55 -4.03
CA LYS A 152 25.24 -13.38 -4.32
C LYS A 152 26.70 -13.78 -4.54
N LEU A 153 27.26 -14.61 -3.67
CA LEU A 153 28.65 -15.07 -3.78
C LEU A 153 28.93 -15.85 -5.08
N THR A 154 27.93 -16.55 -5.63
CA THR A 154 28.04 -17.20 -6.94
C THR A 154 27.71 -16.29 -8.13
N SER A 155 27.50 -14.97 -7.92
CA SER A 155 27.11 -14.07 -9.02
C SER A 155 28.23 -13.79 -10.01
N ALA A 156 29.49 -13.99 -9.60
CA ALA A 156 30.64 -13.81 -10.47
C ALA A 156 30.59 -14.76 -11.69
N ASP A 157 29.92 -15.90 -11.55
CA ASP A 157 29.79 -16.92 -12.59
C ASP A 157 28.55 -16.72 -13.47
N ILE A 158 27.73 -15.69 -13.23
CA ILE A 158 26.52 -15.42 -14.01
C ILE A 158 26.91 -14.63 -15.27
N PRO A 159 26.80 -15.21 -16.48
CA PRO A 159 27.10 -14.49 -17.70
C PRO A 159 26.12 -13.32 -17.93
N VAL A 160 26.68 -12.19 -18.34
CA VAL A 160 25.95 -10.99 -18.77
C VAL A 160 26.29 -10.75 -20.23
N ALA A 161 25.39 -11.14 -21.13
CA ALA A 161 25.58 -10.97 -22.57
C ALA A 161 24.95 -9.67 -23.07
N VAL A 162 25.53 -9.04 -24.10
CA VAL A 162 24.95 -7.90 -24.80
C VAL A 162 24.33 -8.38 -26.11
N ASP A 163 23.04 -8.13 -26.31
CA ASP A 163 22.27 -8.51 -27.48
C ASP A 163 21.44 -7.31 -27.96
N LEU A 164 22.02 -6.50 -28.85
CA LEU A 164 21.38 -5.30 -29.38
C LEU A 164 20.75 -5.61 -30.74
N ASP A 165 19.43 -5.53 -30.81
CA ASP A 165 18.69 -5.59 -32.08
C ASP A 165 19.08 -4.38 -32.96
N PRO A 166 19.68 -4.60 -34.15
CA PRO A 166 20.08 -3.52 -35.04
C PRO A 166 18.92 -2.61 -35.45
N LEU A 167 17.69 -3.14 -35.55
CA LEU A 167 16.51 -2.35 -35.88
C LEU A 167 16.15 -1.38 -34.76
N MET A 168 16.42 -1.76 -33.51
CA MET A 168 16.19 -0.89 -32.35
C MET A 168 17.28 0.17 -32.23
N VAL A 169 18.53 -0.16 -32.57
CA VAL A 169 19.63 0.82 -32.64
C VAL A 169 19.34 1.86 -33.72
N ALA A 170 18.80 1.46 -34.88
CA ALA A 170 18.45 2.36 -35.97
C ALA A 170 17.33 3.38 -35.62
N LEU A 171 16.63 3.22 -34.49
CA LEU A 171 15.68 4.20 -33.99
C LEU A 171 16.34 5.37 -33.24
N LEU A 172 17.62 5.25 -32.90
CA LEU A 172 18.38 6.28 -32.20
C LEU A 172 18.95 7.28 -33.20
N ASP A 173 19.01 8.55 -32.79
CA ASP A 173 19.85 9.53 -33.51
C ASP A 173 21.35 9.28 -33.21
N ARG A 174 22.23 10.00 -33.93
CA ARG A 174 23.69 9.81 -33.81
C ARG A 174 24.21 10.07 -32.40
N ASP A 175 23.66 11.07 -31.70
CA ASP A 175 24.12 11.44 -30.37
C ASP A 175 23.65 10.42 -29.32
N GLN A 176 22.41 9.93 -29.47
CA GLN A 176 21.85 8.86 -28.66
C GLN A 176 22.60 7.54 -28.86
N GLU A 177 22.97 7.19 -30.09
CA GLU A 177 23.77 6.00 -30.39
C GLU A 177 25.18 6.11 -29.80
N ALA A 178 25.85 7.25 -29.96
CA ALA A 178 27.16 7.48 -29.35
C ALA A 178 27.11 7.37 -27.82
N ALA A 179 26.05 7.91 -27.20
CA ALA A 179 25.86 7.83 -25.77
C ALA A 179 25.50 6.41 -25.28
N LEU A 180 24.79 5.62 -26.09
CA LEU A 180 24.56 4.20 -25.84
C LEU A 180 25.88 3.42 -25.87
N ARG A 181 26.72 3.62 -26.90
CA ARG A 181 28.03 2.97 -27.00
C ARG A 181 28.91 3.27 -25.78
N ALA A 182 28.98 4.53 -25.36
CA ALA A 182 29.72 4.93 -24.17
C ALA A 182 29.23 4.24 -22.88
N ASP A 183 27.93 3.97 -22.75
CA ASP A 183 27.41 3.21 -21.61
C ASP A 183 27.72 1.72 -21.70
N LEU A 184 27.70 1.14 -22.91
CA LEU A 184 28.05 -0.26 -23.13
C LEU A 184 29.52 -0.51 -22.78
N ASP A 185 30.41 0.41 -23.17
CA ASP A 185 31.83 0.37 -22.83
C ASP A 185 32.07 0.52 -21.31
N ALA A 186 31.17 1.22 -20.62
CA ALA A 186 31.22 1.45 -19.19
C ALA A 186 30.41 0.43 -18.36
N LEU A 187 29.92 -0.68 -18.95
CA LEU A 187 29.12 -1.66 -18.20
C LEU A 187 29.93 -2.31 -17.08
N PHE A 188 29.42 -2.20 -15.86
CA PHE A 188 29.93 -2.90 -14.69
C PHE A 188 29.19 -4.24 -14.52
N THR A 189 29.55 -5.24 -15.35
CA THR A 189 28.87 -6.54 -15.38
C THR A 189 28.87 -7.29 -14.04
N PRO A 190 29.92 -7.26 -13.18
CA PRO A 190 29.84 -7.86 -11.86
C PRO A 190 28.77 -7.21 -10.97
N GLY A 191 28.64 -5.87 -11.04
CA GLY A 191 27.61 -5.13 -10.33
C GLY A 191 26.20 -5.51 -10.78
N ILE A 192 26.00 -5.64 -12.09
CA ILE A 192 24.71 -6.05 -12.67
C ILE A 192 24.31 -7.43 -12.15
N ALA A 193 25.18 -8.44 -12.28
CA ALA A 193 24.90 -9.80 -11.82
C ALA A 193 24.65 -9.87 -10.30
N TRP A 194 25.45 -9.14 -9.52
CA TRP A 194 25.35 -9.10 -8.07
C TRP A 194 24.06 -8.47 -7.55
N ARG A 195 23.60 -7.38 -8.18
CA ARG A 195 22.45 -6.60 -7.71
C ARG A 195 21.14 -6.98 -8.39
N PHE A 196 21.19 -7.77 -9.47
CA PHE A 196 19.98 -8.14 -10.21
C PHE A 196 18.94 -8.75 -9.26
N PRO A 197 17.65 -8.37 -9.35
CA PRO A 197 16.63 -8.85 -8.43
C PRO A 197 16.62 -10.37 -8.32
N ARG A 198 16.56 -10.87 -7.08
CA ARG A 198 16.34 -12.30 -6.80
C ARG A 198 14.86 -12.59 -6.65
N ASP A 199 14.48 -13.85 -6.83
CA ASP A 199 13.12 -14.30 -6.59
C ASP A 199 12.73 -14.20 -5.11
N ARG A 200 11.48 -14.51 -4.79
CA ARG A 200 10.95 -14.48 -3.41
C ARG A 200 11.70 -15.40 -2.42
N THR A 201 12.45 -16.37 -2.90
CA THR A 201 13.25 -17.27 -2.06
C THR A 201 14.63 -16.69 -1.74
N GLY A 202 15.10 -15.73 -2.55
CA GLY A 202 16.43 -15.16 -2.49
C GLY A 202 17.50 -16.01 -3.19
N ALA A 203 17.17 -17.23 -3.62
CA ALA A 203 18.16 -18.19 -4.10
C ALA A 203 18.51 -18.07 -5.59
N ARG A 204 17.59 -17.51 -6.40
CA ARG A 204 17.72 -17.47 -7.87
C ARG A 204 17.42 -16.08 -8.39
N LEU A 205 17.98 -15.76 -9.57
CA LEU A 205 17.60 -14.56 -10.32
C LEU A 205 16.08 -14.55 -10.59
N ALA A 206 15.46 -13.38 -10.46
CA ALA A 206 14.04 -13.22 -10.72
C ALA A 206 13.74 -13.37 -12.22
N THR A 207 13.07 -14.47 -12.59
CA THR A 207 12.67 -14.72 -13.98
C THR A 207 11.72 -13.65 -14.50
N LYS A 208 11.75 -13.38 -15.82
CA LYS A 208 10.90 -12.37 -16.50
C LYS A 208 10.96 -10.96 -15.88
N THR A 209 12.00 -10.68 -15.10
CA THR A 209 12.25 -9.36 -14.54
C THR A 209 13.09 -8.57 -15.53
N GLN A 210 12.73 -7.30 -15.70
CA GLN A 210 13.45 -6.36 -16.53
C GLN A 210 13.86 -5.18 -15.65
N VAL A 211 15.15 -4.88 -15.63
CA VAL A 211 15.74 -3.76 -14.89
C VAL A 211 16.11 -2.67 -15.90
N LEU A 212 15.58 -1.47 -15.71
CA LEU A 212 15.85 -0.34 -16.59
C LEU A 212 17.17 0.33 -16.19
N LEU A 213 18.14 0.37 -17.10
CA LEU A 213 19.47 0.94 -16.85
C LEU A 213 19.55 2.40 -17.29
N ARG A 214 19.07 2.72 -18.50
CA ARG A 214 19.03 4.09 -19.02
C ARG A 214 17.93 4.27 -20.06
N GLU A 215 17.31 5.45 -20.10
CA GLU A 215 16.46 5.86 -21.23
C GLU A 215 17.33 6.38 -22.37
N CYS A 216 17.38 5.65 -23.49
CA CYS A 216 18.16 5.99 -24.68
C CYS A 216 17.40 6.98 -25.57
N ALA A 217 16.08 6.82 -25.67
CA ALA A 217 15.21 7.78 -26.33
C ALA A 217 13.89 7.91 -25.55
N PRO A 218 13.43 9.14 -25.26
CA PRO A 218 12.18 9.36 -24.54
C PRO A 218 10.97 8.92 -25.37
N PRO A 219 9.83 8.62 -24.74
CA PRO A 219 8.61 8.33 -25.49
C PRO A 219 8.15 9.57 -26.27
N THR A 220 7.65 9.37 -27.48
CA THR A 220 7.05 10.44 -28.30
C THR A 220 5.75 11.01 -27.74
N HIS A 221 5.12 10.31 -26.79
CA HIS A 221 3.91 10.72 -26.09
C HIS A 221 4.06 10.47 -24.58
N PRO A 222 3.50 11.30 -23.67
CA PRO A 222 3.65 11.15 -22.21
C PRO A 222 3.25 9.79 -21.61
N LEU A 223 2.36 9.05 -22.29
CA LEU A 223 1.91 7.70 -21.91
C LEU A 223 2.51 6.58 -22.77
N GLY A 224 3.41 6.95 -23.69
CA GLY A 224 4.08 6.06 -24.63
C GLY A 224 5.17 5.21 -23.99
N LYS A 225 5.84 4.42 -24.83
CA LYS A 225 7.03 3.66 -24.46
C LYS A 225 8.26 4.43 -24.92
N GLY A 226 9.22 4.64 -24.03
CA GLY A 226 10.55 5.10 -24.42
C GLY A 226 11.39 3.91 -24.89
N LEU A 227 12.52 4.17 -25.52
CA LEU A 227 13.53 3.17 -25.83
C LEU A 227 14.55 3.14 -24.68
N TRP A 228 14.70 1.99 -24.04
CA TRP A 228 15.51 1.82 -22.84
C TRP A 228 16.60 0.78 -23.05
N LEU A 229 17.79 1.04 -22.51
CA LEU A 229 18.78 0.01 -22.21
C LEU A 229 18.31 -0.74 -20.96
N VAL A 230 18.20 -2.06 -21.07
CA VAL A 230 17.65 -2.91 -20.03
C VAL A 230 18.54 -4.13 -19.77
N ALA A 231 18.55 -4.58 -18.52
CA ALA A 231 19.01 -5.92 -18.17
C ALA A 231 17.80 -6.82 -17.95
N ASP A 232 17.70 -7.88 -18.75
CA ASP A 232 16.66 -8.90 -18.65
C ASP A 232 17.14 -10.11 -17.83
N GLY A 233 16.27 -10.57 -16.94
CA GLY A 233 16.46 -11.78 -16.17
C GLY A 233 16.18 -13.04 -16.99
N PRO A 234 16.59 -14.21 -16.49
CA PRO A 234 16.48 -15.46 -17.24
C PRO A 234 15.04 -15.84 -17.54
N ALA A 235 14.86 -16.60 -18.61
CA ALA A 235 13.60 -17.27 -18.89
C ALA A 235 13.29 -18.31 -17.78
N PRO A 236 12.01 -18.65 -17.55
CA PRO A 236 11.67 -19.70 -16.57
C PRO A 236 12.35 -21.02 -16.92
N ARG A 237 13.02 -21.63 -15.93
CA ARG A 237 13.74 -22.92 -16.04
C ARG A 237 15.01 -22.91 -16.91
N ALA A 238 15.42 -21.76 -17.42
CA ALA A 238 16.72 -21.62 -18.09
C ALA A 238 17.87 -21.56 -17.07
N GLU A 239 19.09 -21.73 -17.57
CA GLU A 239 20.31 -21.44 -16.81
C GLU A 239 20.37 -19.95 -16.41
N ALA A 240 21.12 -19.66 -15.35
CA ALA A 240 21.23 -18.31 -14.81
C ALA A 240 22.10 -17.45 -15.74
N ALA A 241 21.46 -16.74 -16.66
CA ALA A 241 22.09 -15.76 -17.53
C ALA A 241 21.29 -14.46 -17.56
N LEU A 242 21.99 -13.34 -17.77
CA LEU A 242 21.40 -12.01 -17.95
C LEU A 242 21.71 -11.51 -19.36
N THR A 243 20.78 -10.73 -19.92
CA THR A 243 20.93 -10.15 -21.25
C THR A 243 20.71 -8.64 -21.20
N ILE A 244 21.70 -7.88 -21.68
CA ILE A 244 21.63 -6.45 -21.90
C ILE A 244 21.11 -6.20 -23.31
N ARG A 245 20.01 -5.46 -23.44
CA ARG A 245 19.42 -5.15 -24.75
C ARG A 245 18.68 -3.82 -24.76
N LEU A 246 18.23 -3.41 -25.94
CA LEU A 246 17.26 -2.33 -26.09
C LEU A 246 15.82 -2.86 -26.02
N ALA A 247 14.95 -2.09 -25.37
CA ALA A 247 13.53 -2.44 -25.25
C ALA A 247 12.63 -1.20 -25.25
N GLN A 248 11.46 -1.30 -25.90
CA GLN A 248 10.41 -0.29 -25.74
C GLN A 248 9.62 -0.53 -24.46
N VAL A 249 9.74 0.36 -23.47
CA VAL A 249 9.17 0.16 -22.13
C VAL A 249 8.46 1.42 -21.63
N ARG A 250 7.36 1.24 -20.88
CA ARG A 250 6.74 2.30 -20.08
C ARG A 250 7.52 2.49 -18.77
N GLY A 251 8.58 3.30 -18.80
CA GLY A 251 9.51 3.45 -17.68
C GLY A 251 8.85 3.83 -16.35
N LEU A 252 7.88 4.75 -16.36
CA LEU A 252 7.20 5.26 -15.17
C LEU A 252 6.39 4.21 -14.37
N ALA A 253 6.09 3.06 -14.98
CA ALA A 253 5.35 1.97 -14.35
C ALA A 253 6.25 0.80 -13.88
N ARG A 254 7.57 0.90 -14.07
CA ARG A 254 8.52 -0.17 -13.69
C ARG A 254 9.12 0.10 -12.31
N PRO A 255 9.08 -0.88 -11.39
CA PRO A 255 9.69 -0.76 -10.07
C PRO A 255 11.22 -0.91 -10.11
N TYR A 256 11.76 -1.72 -11.02
CA TYR A 256 13.19 -1.95 -11.14
C TYR A 256 13.81 -0.98 -12.14
N ARG A 257 14.29 0.15 -11.60
CA ARG A 257 15.00 1.16 -12.37
C ARG A 257 16.29 1.53 -11.65
N TRP A 258 17.40 1.45 -12.34
CA TRP A 258 18.75 1.78 -11.88
C TRP A 258 19.33 2.97 -12.65
N ASP A 259 18.53 3.63 -13.50
CA ASP A 259 18.90 4.87 -14.18
C ASP A 259 19.21 6.03 -13.23
N THR A 260 18.73 5.93 -11.99
CA THR A 260 19.01 6.88 -10.91
C THR A 260 20.12 6.41 -9.96
N HIS A 261 20.67 5.21 -10.18
CA HIS A 261 21.73 4.58 -9.37
C HIS A 261 22.76 3.90 -10.30
N PRO A 262 23.52 4.69 -11.09
CA PRO A 262 24.47 4.16 -12.05
C PRO A 262 25.54 3.27 -11.41
N GLU A 263 25.84 3.45 -10.13
CA GLU A 263 26.82 2.65 -9.39
C GLU A 263 26.46 1.14 -9.34
N PHE A 264 25.20 0.79 -9.67
CA PHE A 264 24.79 -0.61 -9.77
C PHE A 264 25.23 -1.31 -11.06
N TRP A 265 25.47 -0.56 -12.13
CA TRP A 265 25.60 -1.13 -13.47
C TRP A 265 26.63 -0.45 -14.38
N ARG A 266 27.20 0.68 -13.96
CA ARG A 266 28.21 1.43 -14.71
C ARG A 266 29.48 1.58 -13.88
N THR A 267 30.63 1.52 -14.55
CA THR A 267 31.94 1.82 -13.96
C THR A 267 32.05 3.31 -13.60
N GLY A 268 32.90 3.62 -12.62
CA GLY A 268 33.08 4.98 -12.12
C GLY A 268 33.09 5.07 -10.59
N PRO A 269 33.28 6.27 -10.04
CA PRO A 269 33.43 6.46 -8.60
C PRO A 269 32.12 6.19 -7.87
N GLY A 270 32.14 5.26 -6.92
CA GLY A 270 31.02 4.95 -6.05
C GLY A 270 31.50 4.44 -4.69
N THR A 271 30.74 4.72 -3.64
CA THR A 271 30.99 4.18 -2.29
C THR A 271 29.74 3.44 -1.80
N LEU A 272 29.93 2.45 -0.91
CA LEU A 272 28.81 1.75 -0.29
C LEU A 272 27.96 2.69 0.56
N ASP A 273 28.59 3.64 1.26
CA ASP A 273 27.86 4.64 2.05
C ASP A 273 26.88 5.42 1.17
N ARG A 274 27.31 5.90 0.00
CA ARG A 274 26.43 6.57 -0.95
C ARG A 274 25.31 5.66 -1.45
N LEU A 275 25.61 4.40 -1.76
CA LEU A 275 24.61 3.41 -2.18
C LEU A 275 23.58 3.12 -1.09
N TRP A 276 23.99 3.12 0.18
CA TRP A 276 23.12 2.89 1.34
C TRP A 276 22.46 4.19 1.84
N GLY A 277 22.75 5.33 1.21
CA GLY A 277 22.25 6.64 1.61
C GLY A 277 22.76 7.11 2.97
N LEU A 278 23.98 6.69 3.32
CA LEU A 278 24.72 7.13 4.49
C LEU A 278 25.59 8.33 4.11
N GLY A 279 25.61 9.35 4.97
CA GLY A 279 26.30 10.62 4.73
C GLY A 279 25.38 11.83 4.89
N GLY A 280 25.99 13.02 4.96
CA GLY A 280 25.26 14.26 5.25
C GLY A 280 24.65 14.25 6.66
N GLU A 281 23.31 14.27 6.73
CA GLU A 281 22.56 14.22 7.99
C GLU A 281 22.27 12.78 8.48
N THR A 282 22.49 11.76 7.64
CA THR A 282 22.16 10.37 7.96
C THR A 282 23.39 9.59 8.43
N THR A 283 23.40 9.18 9.70
CA THR A 283 24.46 8.33 10.26
C THR A 283 24.13 6.84 10.18
N ALA A 284 25.15 5.99 10.30
CA ALA A 284 24.98 4.55 10.35
C ALA A 284 24.15 4.11 11.57
N GLU A 285 24.29 4.80 12.71
CA GLU A 285 23.51 4.54 13.93
C GLU A 285 22.02 4.82 13.71
N LEU A 286 21.68 5.95 13.08
CA LEU A 286 20.28 6.27 12.74
C LEU A 286 19.70 5.22 11.81
N ALA A 287 20.41 4.86 10.74
CA ALA A 287 19.97 3.84 9.81
C ALA A 287 19.78 2.48 10.50
N ALA A 288 20.68 2.09 11.41
CA ALA A 288 20.58 0.86 12.17
C ALA A 288 19.40 0.86 13.16
N GLN A 289 19.15 1.97 13.86
CA GLN A 289 18.04 2.15 14.79
C GLN A 289 16.69 2.07 14.06
N VAL A 290 16.53 2.84 12.98
CA VAL A 290 15.32 2.87 12.16
C VAL A 290 15.06 1.49 11.55
N THR A 291 16.12 0.80 11.09
CA THR A 291 15.97 -0.57 10.59
C THR A 291 15.43 -1.50 11.69
N ALA A 292 15.96 -1.45 12.90
CA ALA A 292 15.47 -2.28 14.00
C ALA A 292 13.99 -2.03 14.31
N MET A 293 13.54 -0.76 14.31
CA MET A 293 12.13 -0.40 14.50
C MET A 293 11.24 -0.96 13.38
N LEU A 294 11.65 -0.82 12.11
CA LEU A 294 10.94 -1.37 10.95
C LEU A 294 10.87 -2.90 11.00
N GLU A 295 11.92 -3.56 11.47
CA GLU A 295 11.96 -5.01 11.65
C GLU A 295 11.11 -5.49 12.82
N ALA A 296 10.93 -4.67 13.85
CA ALA A 296 10.03 -4.93 14.98
C ALA A 296 8.56 -4.63 14.66
N GLY A 297 8.25 -4.05 13.49
CA GLY A 297 6.88 -3.65 13.10
C GLY A 297 6.48 -2.26 13.60
N ASP A 298 7.38 -1.53 14.25
CA ASP A 298 7.14 -0.15 14.70
C ASP A 298 7.44 0.87 13.58
N ALA A 299 6.62 0.78 12.53
CA ALA A 299 6.81 1.60 11.33
C ALA A 299 6.51 3.08 11.57
N VAL A 300 5.60 3.42 12.49
CA VAL A 300 5.24 4.82 12.76
C VAL A 300 6.43 5.55 13.40
N THR A 301 7.01 4.99 14.47
CA THR A 301 8.18 5.59 15.13
C THR A 301 9.39 5.66 14.20
N ALA A 302 9.62 4.61 13.39
CA ALA A 302 10.71 4.59 12.42
C ALA A 302 10.60 5.71 11.37
N LEU A 303 9.39 5.98 10.88
CA LEU A 303 9.14 7.03 9.89
C LEU A 303 9.24 8.42 10.51
N ASP A 304 8.71 8.61 11.72
CA ASP A 304 8.81 9.86 12.47
C ASP A 304 10.29 10.20 12.78
N ALA A 305 11.12 9.21 13.13
CA ALA A 305 12.57 9.40 13.35
C ALA A 305 13.33 9.87 12.10
N CYS A 306 12.84 9.54 10.90
CA CYS A 306 13.38 10.05 9.63
C CYS A 306 12.70 11.34 9.14
N GLY A 307 11.78 11.93 9.93
CA GLY A 307 11.02 13.11 9.56
C GLY A 307 10.02 12.88 8.41
N VAL A 308 9.63 11.62 8.15
CA VAL A 308 8.62 11.27 7.15
C VAL A 308 7.24 11.48 7.74
N THR A 309 6.42 12.31 7.10
CA THR A 309 5.06 12.58 7.57
C THR A 309 4.08 11.52 7.08
N LEU A 310 3.06 11.24 7.89
CA LEU A 310 1.99 10.31 7.56
C LEU A 310 0.66 11.05 7.37
N ASP A 311 -0.18 10.60 6.44
CA ASP A 311 -1.60 10.95 6.48
C ASP A 311 -2.34 10.12 7.57
N PRO A 312 -3.54 10.55 8.02
CA PRO A 312 -4.28 9.84 9.05
C PRO A 312 -4.54 8.37 8.72
N ARG A 313 -4.82 8.07 7.45
CA ARG A 313 -5.11 6.71 6.99
C ARG A 313 -3.88 5.80 7.01
N SER A 314 -2.70 6.29 6.59
CA SER A 314 -1.44 5.54 6.75
C SER A 314 -1.14 5.30 8.21
N ARG A 315 -1.27 6.33 9.07
CA ARG A 315 -1.00 6.16 10.51
C ARG A 315 -1.90 5.07 11.12
N ARG A 316 -3.20 5.06 10.79
CA ARG A 316 -4.13 4.02 11.22
C ARG A 316 -3.71 2.65 10.73
N LEU A 317 -3.45 2.50 9.42
CA LEU A 317 -3.02 1.24 8.82
C LEU A 317 -1.74 0.71 9.47
N LEU A 318 -0.73 1.55 9.66
CA LEU A 318 0.54 1.15 10.28
C LEU A 318 0.43 0.87 11.77
N SER A 319 -0.62 1.38 12.42
CA SER A 319 -0.98 1.04 13.81
C SER A 319 -1.88 -0.19 13.90
N GLY A 320 -2.13 -0.89 12.79
CA GLY A 320 -2.94 -2.11 12.79
C GLY A 320 -4.45 -1.87 12.82
N LEU A 321 -4.89 -0.63 12.63
CA LEU A 321 -6.30 -0.27 12.68
C LEU A 321 -6.95 -0.37 11.29
N PRO A 322 -8.23 -0.75 11.22
CA PRO A 322 -8.95 -0.75 9.96
C PRO A 322 -9.07 0.68 9.38
N ASP A 323 -9.00 0.77 8.05
CA ASP A 323 -9.17 2.02 7.32
C ASP A 323 -10.57 2.62 7.55
N ASN A 324 -11.60 1.81 7.34
CA ASN A 324 -13.01 2.12 7.55
C ASN A 324 -13.80 0.83 7.80
N PHE A 325 -15.06 0.95 8.21
CA PHE A 325 -15.92 -0.18 8.56
C PHE A 325 -16.16 -1.08 7.34
N GLU A 326 -16.47 -0.53 6.17
CA GLU A 326 -16.75 -1.30 4.95
C GLU A 326 -15.57 -2.22 4.56
N LEU A 327 -14.34 -1.75 4.76
CA LEU A 327 -13.11 -2.43 4.35
C LEU A 327 -12.41 -3.19 5.48
N ARG A 328 -13.00 -3.21 6.68
CA ARG A 328 -12.40 -3.82 7.90
C ARG A 328 -11.89 -5.25 7.72
N ARG A 329 -12.54 -6.05 6.87
CA ARG A 329 -12.12 -7.43 6.56
C ARG A 329 -10.76 -7.55 5.86
N TRP A 330 -10.26 -6.45 5.29
CA TRP A 330 -8.97 -6.40 4.61
C TRP A 330 -7.81 -5.96 5.51
N THR A 331 -8.10 -5.54 6.75
CA THR A 331 -7.12 -4.95 7.67
C THR A 331 -5.92 -5.85 7.85
N ASP A 332 -6.11 -7.12 8.22
CA ASP A 332 -5.03 -8.09 8.39
C ASP A 332 -4.10 -8.15 7.17
N ARG A 333 -4.67 -8.37 5.98
CA ARG A 333 -3.90 -8.42 4.73
C ARG A 333 -3.15 -7.13 4.45
N TRP A 334 -3.79 -5.97 4.61
CA TRP A 334 -3.16 -4.69 4.29
C TRP A 334 -2.09 -4.32 5.30
N VAL A 335 -2.31 -4.57 6.59
CA VAL A 335 -1.33 -4.36 7.66
C VAL A 335 -0.12 -5.25 7.42
N ALA A 336 -0.32 -6.56 7.20
CA ALA A 336 0.76 -7.51 6.94
C ALA A 336 1.60 -7.09 5.71
N ASN A 337 0.96 -6.74 4.60
CA ASN A 337 1.66 -6.31 3.39
C ASN A 337 2.37 -4.96 3.56
N ALA A 338 1.77 -4.02 4.31
CA ALA A 338 2.41 -2.74 4.61
C ALA A 338 3.65 -2.94 5.48
N CYS A 339 3.57 -3.79 6.50
CA CYS A 339 4.70 -4.16 7.35
C CYS A 339 5.80 -4.86 6.53
N GLU A 340 5.46 -5.80 5.63
CA GLU A 340 6.44 -6.44 4.76
C GLU A 340 7.17 -5.43 3.88
N VAL A 341 6.43 -4.50 3.24
CA VAL A 341 7.00 -3.45 2.39
C VAL A 341 7.92 -2.53 3.19
N LEU A 342 7.46 -2.04 4.34
CA LEU A 342 8.23 -1.10 5.16
C LEU A 342 9.40 -1.78 5.88
N SER A 343 9.32 -3.09 6.16
CA SER A 343 10.42 -3.84 6.77
C SER A 343 11.68 -3.87 5.92
N GLY A 344 11.60 -3.56 4.61
CA GLY A 344 12.73 -3.40 3.69
C GLY A 344 12.97 -1.97 3.23
N ALA A 345 12.27 -0.98 3.77
CA ALA A 345 12.37 0.42 3.36
C ALA A 345 13.59 1.14 3.95
N ALA A 346 14.12 2.13 3.22
CA ALA A 346 15.19 3.03 3.63
C ALA A 346 14.63 4.45 3.85
N PRO A 347 13.78 4.71 4.86
CA PRO A 347 13.08 6.00 4.95
C PRO A 347 14.00 7.21 5.10
N TRP A 348 15.24 7.03 5.55
CA TRP A 348 16.26 8.08 5.57
C TRP A 348 16.65 8.61 4.19
N THR A 349 16.44 7.83 3.11
CA THR A 349 16.73 8.28 1.73
C THR A 349 15.53 8.94 1.05
N TRP A 350 14.35 8.90 1.67
CA TRP A 350 13.10 9.25 0.99
C TRP A 350 12.94 10.73 0.69
N ARG A 351 13.62 11.61 1.44
CA ARG A 351 13.63 13.05 1.19
C ARG A 351 14.15 13.37 -0.21
N GLU A 352 15.22 12.68 -0.62
CA GLU A 352 15.81 12.81 -1.96
C GLU A 352 15.03 12.01 -3.02
N ALA A 353 14.30 10.99 -2.61
CA ALA A 353 13.47 10.17 -3.48
C ALA A 353 12.25 10.92 -4.04
N VAL A 354 11.75 11.93 -3.32
CA VAL A 354 10.58 12.72 -3.71
C VAL A 354 10.97 14.06 -4.34
N THR A 355 10.17 14.53 -5.29
CA THR A 355 10.40 15.83 -5.94
C THR A 355 9.18 16.74 -5.73
N PRO A 356 9.38 18.02 -5.39
CA PRO A 356 8.28 18.98 -5.29
C PRO A 356 7.40 19.00 -6.56
N LYS A 357 6.10 19.22 -6.38
CA LYS A 357 5.09 19.31 -7.46
C LYS A 357 4.92 18.04 -8.32
N ARG A 358 5.59 16.93 -8.01
CA ARG A 358 5.31 15.63 -8.64
C ARG A 358 4.10 14.95 -8.00
N ARG A 359 3.41 14.15 -8.80
CA ARG A 359 2.30 13.31 -8.32
C ARG A 359 2.84 12.25 -7.35
N PRO A 360 2.05 11.81 -6.36
CA PRO A 360 2.40 10.68 -5.51
C PRO A 360 2.76 9.44 -6.34
N GLN A 361 3.82 8.75 -5.93
CA GLN A 361 4.32 7.55 -6.59
C GLN A 361 4.12 6.34 -5.68
N ARG A 362 3.64 5.23 -6.25
CA ARG A 362 3.38 4.01 -5.48
C ARG A 362 4.69 3.34 -5.08
N LEU A 363 4.83 2.99 -3.80
CA LEU A 363 5.88 2.09 -3.31
C LEU A 363 5.52 0.64 -3.62
N ALA A 364 4.32 0.22 -3.18
CA ALA A 364 3.81 -1.12 -3.35
C ALA A 364 2.27 -1.17 -3.38
N SER A 365 1.73 -2.27 -3.91
CA SER A 365 0.31 -2.61 -3.80
C SER A 365 0.10 -3.50 -2.59
N LEU A 366 -0.96 -3.25 -1.81
CA LEU A 366 -1.29 -4.04 -0.62
C LEU A 366 -2.29 -5.17 -0.90
N GLY A 367 -2.69 -5.35 -2.18
CA GLY A 367 -3.66 -6.35 -2.61
C GLY A 367 -5.09 -5.80 -2.70
N GLY A 368 -5.74 -5.99 -3.84
CA GLY A 368 -7.02 -5.34 -4.16
C GLY A 368 -8.26 -6.19 -3.85
N PHE A 369 -9.39 -5.50 -3.74
CA PHE A 369 -10.73 -6.10 -3.66
C PHE A 369 -11.52 -5.97 -4.98
N ASN A 370 -11.12 -5.04 -5.85
CA ASN A 370 -11.74 -4.80 -7.16
C ASN A 370 -10.68 -4.22 -8.15
N PRO A 371 -10.76 -4.53 -9.46
CA PRO A 371 -9.86 -3.98 -10.50
C PRO A 371 -9.65 -2.46 -10.48
N SER A 372 -10.67 -1.68 -10.09
CA SER A 372 -10.70 -0.21 -10.11
C SER A 372 -10.07 0.46 -8.88
N ARG A 373 -9.89 -0.28 -7.78
CA ARG A 373 -9.36 0.25 -6.50
C ARG A 373 -8.19 -0.60 -6.04
N ARG A 374 -6.98 -0.07 -6.22
CA ARG A 374 -5.73 -0.76 -5.88
C ARG A 374 -5.11 -0.12 -4.64
N PRO A 375 -5.41 -0.62 -3.43
CA PRO A 375 -4.84 -0.10 -2.20
C PRO A 375 -3.31 -0.19 -2.27
N GLY A 376 -2.65 0.88 -1.86
CA GLY A 376 -1.20 0.99 -1.94
C GLY A 376 -0.66 2.05 -0.99
N LEU A 377 0.63 1.95 -0.73
CA LEU A 377 1.40 3.01 -0.09
C LEU A 377 1.99 3.90 -1.18
N PHE A 378 1.84 5.21 -1.01
CA PHE A 378 2.32 6.22 -1.95
C PHE A 378 3.21 7.21 -1.23
N LEU A 379 4.32 7.54 -1.87
CA LEU A 379 5.26 8.54 -1.41
C LEU A 379 5.13 9.80 -2.26
N ALA A 380 5.08 10.95 -1.59
CA ALA A 380 5.00 12.26 -2.21
C ALA A 380 5.83 13.28 -1.45
N HIS A 381 6.11 14.43 -2.07
CA HIS A 381 6.67 15.57 -1.38
C HIS A 381 5.54 16.45 -0.81
N ARG A 382 5.54 16.73 0.50
CA ARG A 382 4.58 17.61 1.17
C ARG A 382 5.29 18.48 2.20
N LYS A 383 5.07 19.80 2.14
CA LYS A 383 5.63 20.77 3.10
C LYS A 383 7.13 20.60 3.39
N GLY A 384 7.93 20.34 2.34
CA GLY A 384 9.38 20.23 2.46
C GLY A 384 9.92 18.87 2.91
N THR A 385 9.05 17.87 3.11
CA THR A 385 9.47 16.51 3.50
C THR A 385 8.77 15.43 2.69
N ALA A 386 9.26 14.19 2.83
CA ALA A 386 8.58 13.00 2.34
C ALA A 386 7.28 12.77 3.12
N HIS A 387 6.24 12.38 2.40
CA HIS A 387 4.91 12.13 2.91
C HIS A 387 4.42 10.78 2.42
N LEU A 388 4.17 9.88 3.36
CA LEU A 388 3.57 8.58 3.09
C LEU A 388 2.05 8.69 3.23
N SER A 389 1.34 8.20 2.23
CA SER A 389 -0.11 8.15 2.19
C SER A 389 -0.62 6.77 1.80
N PHE A 390 -1.77 6.39 2.35
CA PHE A 390 -2.49 5.17 2.02
C PHE A 390 -3.68 5.55 1.15
N ASP A 391 -3.69 5.08 -0.10
CA ASP A 391 -4.75 5.41 -1.04
C ASP A 391 -5.13 4.20 -1.91
N GLN A 392 -6.31 4.28 -2.51
CA GLN A 392 -6.90 3.28 -3.41
C GLN A 392 -6.87 3.79 -4.85
N SER A 393 -5.70 4.18 -5.33
CA SER A 393 -5.51 4.74 -6.66
C SER A 393 -5.24 3.68 -7.72
N ALA A 394 -5.68 3.89 -8.96
CA ALA A 394 -5.25 3.09 -10.13
C ALA A 394 -4.00 3.67 -10.82
N SER A 395 -3.36 4.69 -10.23
CA SER A 395 -2.17 5.34 -10.78
C SER A 395 -1.10 4.30 -11.14
N PRO A 396 -0.57 4.34 -12.38
CA PRO A 396 0.51 3.48 -12.81
C PRO A 396 1.89 4.00 -12.37
N LEU A 397 1.96 5.18 -11.74
CA LEU A 397 3.23 5.77 -11.31
C LEU A 397 3.80 4.97 -10.13
N VAL A 398 4.98 4.42 -10.32
CA VAL A 398 5.72 3.65 -9.32
C VAL A 398 7.01 4.38 -8.99
N LEU A 399 7.39 4.39 -7.71
CA LEU A 399 8.71 4.85 -7.29
C LEU A 399 9.70 3.70 -7.48
N ALA A 400 10.81 3.97 -8.17
CA ALA A 400 11.85 2.97 -8.38
C ALA A 400 12.35 2.41 -7.04
N ARG A 401 12.42 1.08 -6.91
CA ARG A 401 12.77 0.39 -5.65
C ARG A 401 14.12 0.85 -5.12
N ALA A 402 15.10 1.05 -5.98
CA ALA A 402 16.43 1.53 -5.59
C ALA A 402 16.40 2.89 -4.86
N ARG A 403 15.37 3.72 -5.07
CA ARG A 403 15.24 5.04 -4.41
C ARG A 403 14.60 4.99 -3.02
N TRP A 404 13.93 3.90 -2.65
CA TRP A 404 13.16 3.86 -1.40
C TRP A 404 13.38 2.60 -0.57
N GLN A 405 13.83 1.52 -1.18
CA GLN A 405 14.12 0.26 -0.53
C GLN A 405 15.61 0.24 -0.14
N ARG A 406 15.92 -0.33 1.02
CA ARG A 406 17.32 -0.60 1.39
C ARG A 406 17.93 -1.59 0.43
N ASP A 407 19.19 -1.36 0.08
CA ASP A 407 19.99 -2.39 -0.58
C ASP A 407 20.06 -3.62 0.34
N HIS A 408 19.88 -4.81 -0.21
CA HIS A 408 20.00 -6.03 0.57
C HIS A 408 21.43 -6.22 1.11
N ASP A 409 22.43 -5.66 0.43
CA ASP A 409 23.83 -5.71 0.88
C ASP A 409 24.03 -5.02 2.23
N TYR A 410 23.28 -3.95 2.51
CA TYR A 410 23.27 -3.29 3.82
C TYR A 410 22.79 -4.25 4.92
N ASP A 411 21.65 -4.91 4.70
CA ASP A 411 21.09 -5.86 5.66
C ASP A 411 22.05 -7.06 5.85
N LEU A 412 22.68 -7.56 4.78
CA LEU A 412 23.63 -8.68 4.85
C LEU A 412 24.91 -8.32 5.62
N VAL A 413 25.45 -7.11 5.44
CA VAL A 413 26.63 -6.64 6.20
C VAL A 413 26.26 -6.40 7.66
N ARG A 414 25.14 -5.73 7.94
CA ARG A 414 24.65 -5.45 9.30
C ARG A 414 24.45 -6.72 10.12
N HIS A 415 24.03 -7.81 9.48
CA HIS A 415 23.85 -9.11 10.13
C HIS A 415 25.06 -10.05 10.01
N GLY A 416 26.23 -9.55 9.60
CA GLY A 416 27.48 -10.30 9.54
C GLY A 416 27.47 -11.46 8.53
N LYS A 417 26.57 -11.43 7.55
CA LYS A 417 26.48 -12.44 6.48
C LYS A 417 27.46 -12.14 5.34
N LEU A 418 27.81 -10.87 5.15
CA LEU A 418 28.80 -10.39 4.20
C LEU A 418 29.75 -9.38 4.83
N THR A 419 30.93 -9.24 4.24
CA THR A 419 31.85 -8.13 4.49
C THR A 419 31.79 -7.12 3.34
N VAL A 420 32.14 -5.87 3.63
CA VAL A 420 32.21 -4.79 2.62
C VAL A 420 33.11 -5.16 1.44
N ALA A 421 34.23 -5.84 1.70
CA ALA A 421 35.20 -6.26 0.67
C ALA A 421 34.64 -7.30 -0.33
N GLN A 422 33.58 -8.03 0.04
CA GLN A 422 32.94 -9.01 -0.83
C GLN A 422 31.93 -8.38 -1.80
N ILE A 423 31.51 -7.13 -1.57
CA ILE A 423 30.53 -6.46 -2.42
C ILE A 423 31.26 -5.83 -3.61
N PRO A 424 30.94 -6.22 -4.86
CA PRO A 424 31.55 -5.63 -6.02
C PRO A 424 31.13 -4.16 -6.14
N MET A 425 32.14 -3.30 -6.12
CA MET A 425 32.01 -1.86 -6.35
C MET A 425 32.73 -1.48 -7.64
N PRO A 426 32.15 -0.58 -8.45
CA PRO A 426 32.85 -0.06 -9.61
C PRO A 426 34.13 0.62 -9.13
N GLN A 427 35.26 0.20 -9.71
CA GLN A 427 36.52 0.89 -9.51
C GLN A 427 36.55 2.13 -10.43
N PRO A 428 37.22 3.21 -10.00
CA PRO A 428 37.34 4.43 -10.80
C PRO A 428 38.10 4.23 -12.11
#